data_AF-A0A7Y5RUF3-F1
#
_entry.id   AF-A0A7Y5RUF3-F1
#
_cell.length_a   1.000
_cell.length_b   1.000
_cell.length_c   1.000
_cell.angle_alpha   90.00
_cell.angle_beta   90.00
_cell.angle_gamma   90.00
#
_symmetry.space_group_name_H-M   'P 1'
#
loop_
_entity.id
_entity.type
_entity.pdbx_description
1 polymer ?
#
loop_
_entity_poly.entity_id
_entity_poly.type
_entity_poly.pdbx_seq_one_letter_code
_entity_poly.pdbx_strand_id
1 'polypeptide(L)'
;MPYDDPDATDPMTLHGVAVETDDPDAARNMADCFIEELVRLGFDAPRIREVFLDERFAGPAMATRQLGMETVEKLIDFHLRIRGPRMGRSFVNRRADGAIELPVL
;
A
#
# COMPACT_ATOMS: atom_id res chain seq x y z
N MET A 1 -11.62 35.18 -14.46
CA MET A 1 -10.57 34.64 -13.59
C MET A 1 -9.29 34.54 -14.41
N PRO A 2 -8.14 35.01 -13.90
CA PRO A 2 -6.83 34.70 -14.45
C PRO A 2 -6.64 33.19 -14.59
N TYR A 3 -5.81 32.76 -15.54
CA TYR A 3 -5.62 31.34 -15.90
C TYR A 3 -5.09 30.46 -14.75
N ASP A 4 -4.44 31.06 -13.75
CA ASP A 4 -3.76 30.34 -12.66
C ASP A 4 -4.45 30.49 -11.28
N ASP A 5 -5.65 31.05 -11.22
CA ASP A 5 -6.39 31.11 -9.95
C ASP A 5 -7.00 29.72 -9.65
N PRO A 6 -6.72 29.12 -8.47
CA PRO A 6 -7.31 27.83 -8.11
C PRO A 6 -8.84 27.95 -8.01
N ASP A 7 -9.54 27.23 -8.89
CA ASP A 7 -11.01 27.17 -8.94
C ASP A 7 -11.50 25.96 -8.16
N ALA A 8 -12.14 26.20 -7.01
CA ALA A 8 -12.71 25.15 -6.16
C ALA A 8 -13.91 24.42 -6.79
N THR A 9 -14.40 24.87 -7.95
CA THR A 9 -15.47 24.22 -8.71
C THR A 9 -14.96 23.43 -9.90
N ASP A 10 -13.65 23.43 -10.18
CA ASP A 10 -13.07 22.65 -11.28
C ASP A 10 -13.03 21.15 -10.95
N PRO A 11 -13.84 20.31 -11.63
CA PRO A 11 -13.86 18.87 -11.38
C PRO A 11 -12.56 18.17 -11.81
N MET A 12 -11.70 18.83 -12.60
CA MET A 12 -10.41 18.30 -13.03
C MET A 12 -9.28 18.60 -12.05
N THR A 13 -9.51 19.49 -11.08
CA THR A 13 -8.55 19.77 -10.02
C THR A 13 -8.63 18.70 -8.94
N LEU A 14 -7.48 18.09 -8.61
CA LEU A 14 -7.38 17.12 -7.52
C LEU A 14 -7.44 17.84 -6.17
N HIS A 15 -8.53 17.64 -5.43
CA HIS A 15 -8.66 18.11 -4.05
C HIS A 15 -8.33 16.98 -3.08
N GLY A 16 -7.12 16.99 -2.52
CA GLY A 16 -6.78 16.16 -1.38
C GLY A 16 -7.52 16.64 -0.12
N VAL A 17 -8.18 15.74 0.60
CA VAL A 17 -8.79 16.04 1.90
C VAL A 17 -7.99 15.32 2.98
N ALA A 18 -7.44 16.08 3.92
CA ALA A 18 -6.85 15.52 5.14
C ALA A 18 -7.93 15.44 6.22
N VAL A 19 -8.02 14.30 6.89
CA VAL A 19 -8.83 14.14 8.10
C VAL A 19 -7.85 14.01 9.26
N GLU A 20 -7.82 15.02 10.11
CA GLU A 20 -6.96 15.02 11.30
C GLU A 20 -7.49 14.03 12.34
N THR A 21 -6.58 13.42 13.09
CA THR A 21 -6.91 12.50 14.19
C THR A 21 -5.91 12.69 15.32
N ASP A 22 -6.43 12.66 16.55
CA ASP A 22 -5.62 12.71 17.78
C ASP A 22 -5.21 11.30 18.25
N ASP A 23 -5.59 10.25 17.51
CA ASP A 23 -5.23 8.86 17.84
C ASP A 23 -3.72 8.64 17.68
N PRO A 24 -2.98 8.39 18.77
CA PRO A 24 -1.54 8.19 18.72
C PRO A 24 -1.12 6.93 17.92
N ASP A 25 -2.04 5.98 17.73
CA ASP A 25 -1.79 4.74 16.99
C ASP A 25 -2.19 4.84 15.51
N ALA A 26 -2.76 5.96 15.05
CA ALA A 26 -3.28 6.10 13.69
C ALA A 26 -2.23 5.79 12.61
N ALA A 27 -1.02 6.30 12.75
CA ALA A 27 0.07 6.07 11.80
C ALA A 27 0.51 4.60 11.78
N ARG A 28 0.52 3.95 12.95
CA ARG A 28 0.85 2.53 13.09
C ARG A 28 -0.22 1.67 12.43
N ASN A 29 -1.49 1.92 12.74
CA ASN A 29 -2.63 1.21 12.16
C ASN A 29 -2.66 1.35 10.63
N MET A 30 -2.37 2.55 10.12
CA MET A 30 -2.25 2.78 8.67
C MET A 30 -1.08 1.99 8.06
N ALA A 31 0.10 1.98 8.71
CA ALA A 31 1.25 1.20 8.23
C ALA A 31 0.94 -0.30 8.21
N ASP A 32 0.28 -0.82 9.26
CA ASP A 32 -0.17 -2.21 9.35
C ASP A 32 -1.07 -2.59 8.16
N CYS A 33 -2.06 -1.75 7.84
CA CYS A 33 -2.94 -1.96 6.70
C CYS A 33 -2.17 -1.99 5.37
N PHE A 34 -1.25 -1.05 5.13
CA PHE A 34 -0.46 -1.04 3.89
C PHE A 34 0.39 -2.30 3.75
N ILE A 35 1.10 -2.67 4.80
CA ILE A 35 1.99 -3.84 4.80
C ILE A 35 1.16 -5.11 4.57
N GLU A 36 0.05 -5.26 5.29
CA GLU A 36 -0.82 -6.42 5.15
C GLU A 36 -1.30 -6.59 3.70
N GLU A 37 -1.77 -5.52 3.07
CA GLU A 37 -2.24 -5.56 1.68
C GLU A 37 -1.11 -5.85 0.70
N LEU A 38 0.07 -5.25 0.87
CA LEU A 38 1.22 -5.54 0.01
C LEU A 38 1.68 -7.01 0.14
N VAL A 39 1.66 -7.56 1.35
CA VAL A 39 1.91 -8.99 1.59
C VAL A 39 0.85 -9.84 0.90
N ARG A 40 -0.44 -9.46 0.94
CA ARG A 40 -1.52 -10.16 0.21
C ARG A 40 -1.34 -10.11 -1.30
N LEU A 41 -0.75 -9.03 -1.82
CA LEU A 41 -0.39 -8.87 -3.24
C LEU A 41 0.91 -9.61 -3.63
N GLY A 42 1.56 -10.28 -2.67
CA GLY A 42 2.76 -11.09 -2.92
C GLY A 42 4.05 -10.27 -3.00
N PHE A 43 4.10 -9.08 -2.40
CA PHE A 43 5.34 -8.34 -2.25
C PHE A 43 6.19 -9.00 -1.15
N ASP A 44 7.51 -9.01 -1.36
CA ASP A 44 8.50 -9.42 -0.37
C ASP A 44 8.99 -8.22 0.45
N ALA A 45 9.75 -8.47 1.52
CA ALA A 45 10.22 -7.42 2.41
C ALA A 45 10.96 -6.27 1.68
N PRO A 46 11.90 -6.55 0.74
CA PRO A 46 12.60 -5.49 0.03
C PRO A 46 11.67 -4.59 -0.79
N ARG A 47 10.69 -5.17 -1.51
CA ARG A 47 9.72 -4.38 -2.29
C ARG A 47 8.77 -3.58 -1.42
N ILE A 48 8.36 -4.12 -0.27
CA ILE A 48 7.55 -3.36 0.69
C ILE A 48 8.36 -2.19 1.25
N ARG A 49 9.61 -2.44 1.63
CA ARG A 49 10.54 -1.40 2.11
C ARG A 49 10.72 -0.28 1.10
N GLU A 50 10.87 -0.59 -0.19
CA GLU A 50 10.96 0.42 -1.26
C GLU A 50 9.74 1.33 -1.31
N VAL A 51 8.52 0.78 -1.17
CA VAL A 51 7.28 1.57 -1.13
C VAL A 51 7.26 2.54 0.05
N PHE A 52 7.78 2.12 1.21
CA PHE A 52 7.85 2.96 2.42
C PHE A 52 8.95 4.03 2.38
N LEU A 53 9.92 3.92 1.46
CA LEU A 53 10.98 4.91 1.27
C LEU A 53 10.72 5.87 0.10
N ASP A 54 9.81 5.52 -0.80
CA ASP A 54 9.53 6.29 -2.01
C ASP A 54 8.45 7.36 -1.75
N GLU A 55 8.86 8.62 -1.89
CA GLU A 55 8.04 9.81 -1.64
C GLU A 55 6.83 9.96 -2.56
N ARG A 56 6.79 9.20 -3.67
CA ARG A 56 5.60 9.12 -4.53
C ARG A 56 4.43 8.42 -3.83
N PHE A 57 4.70 7.64 -2.78
CA PHE A 57 3.70 7.00 -1.94
C PHE A 57 3.51 7.78 -0.64
N ALA A 58 2.68 8.82 -0.70
CA ALA A 58 2.51 9.77 0.42
C ALA A 58 2.16 9.10 1.76
N GLY A 59 1.25 8.12 1.77
CA GLY A 59 0.85 7.40 2.99
C GLY A 59 2.01 6.60 3.62
N PRO A 60 2.62 5.65 2.89
CA PRO A 60 3.79 4.91 3.36
C PRO A 60 4.97 5.81 3.78
N ALA A 61 5.31 6.82 2.97
CA ALA A 61 6.38 7.76 3.31
C ALA A 61 6.05 8.56 4.58
N MET A 62 4.80 8.99 4.75
CA MET A 62 4.33 9.63 5.99
C MET A 62 4.47 8.69 7.20
N ALA A 63 4.08 7.42 7.07
CA ALA A 63 4.22 6.43 8.14
C ALA A 63 5.68 6.27 8.56
N THR A 64 6.60 6.17 7.60
CA THR A 64 8.05 6.06 7.86
C THR A 64 8.59 7.27 8.61
N ARG A 65 8.15 8.49 8.26
CA ARG A 65 8.57 9.72 8.95
C ARG A 65 8.08 9.77 10.40
N GLN A 66 6.87 9.29 10.67
CA GLN A 66 6.28 9.34 12.01
C GLN A 66 6.76 8.20 12.92
N LEU A 67 6.90 6.99 12.39
CA LEU A 67 7.22 5.78 13.17
C LEU A 67 8.70 5.41 13.15
N GLY A 68 9.45 5.89 12.16
CA GLY A 68 10.80 5.45 11.84
C GLY A 68 10.84 4.12 11.09
N MET A 69 11.83 3.96 10.22
CA MET A 69 11.98 2.77 9.38
C MET A 69 12.18 1.49 10.21
N GLU A 70 12.85 1.57 11.37
CA GLU A 70 13.03 0.39 12.24
C GLU A 70 11.69 -0.20 12.72
N THR A 71 10.73 0.66 13.05
CA THR A 71 9.38 0.23 13.44
C THR A 71 8.66 -0.40 12.26
N VAL A 72 8.76 0.21 11.08
CA VAL A 72 8.15 -0.30 9.84
C VAL A 72 8.73 -1.68 9.49
N GLU A 73 10.04 -1.89 9.55
CA GLU A 73 10.67 -3.19 9.29
C GLU A 73 10.14 -4.28 10.24
N LYS A 74 9.95 -3.96 11.53
CA LYS A 74 9.35 -4.89 12.51
C LYS A 74 7.92 -5.29 12.13
N LEU A 75 7.14 -4.34 11.59
CA LEU A 75 5.77 -4.62 11.10
C LEU A 75 5.82 -5.49 9.84
N ILE A 76 6.74 -5.21 8.90
CA ILE A 76 6.95 -6.02 7.69
C ILE A 76 7.25 -7.47 8.07
N ASP A 77 8.23 -7.67 8.97
CA ASP A 77 8.59 -8.99 9.48
C ASP A 77 7.42 -9.71 10.14
N PHE A 78 6.64 -9.00 10.94
CA PHE A 78 5.46 -9.54 11.62
C PHE A 78 4.41 -10.06 10.62
N HIS A 79 4.04 -9.25 9.62
CA HIS A 79 3.03 -9.63 8.62
C HIS A 79 3.51 -10.75 7.70
N LEU A 80 4.79 -10.75 7.31
CA LEU A 80 5.38 -11.83 6.53
C LEU A 80 5.41 -13.16 7.29
N ARG A 81 5.65 -13.14 8.60
CA ARG A 81 5.61 -14.35 9.44
C ARG A 81 4.21 -14.91 9.59
N ILE A 82 3.21 -14.06 9.80
CA ILE A 82 1.82 -14.50 10.01
C ILE A 82 1.23 -15.08 8.73
N ARG A 83 1.47 -14.44 7.58
CA ARG A 83 0.86 -14.87 6.32
C ARG A 83 1.73 -15.84 5.52
N GLY A 84 3.01 -15.98 5.88
CA GLY A 84 4.01 -16.73 5.13
C GLY A 84 4.21 -16.17 3.72
N PRO A 85 5.23 -16.63 2.98
CA PRO A 85 5.22 -16.46 1.54
C PRO A 85 4.00 -17.23 1.02
N ARG A 86 2.93 -16.53 0.61
CA ARG A 86 1.95 -17.14 -0.29
C ARG A 86 2.66 -17.39 -1.61
N MET A 87 3.39 -18.51 -1.66
CA MET A 87 3.89 -19.16 -2.85
C MET A 87 2.67 -19.74 -3.56
N GLY A 88 1.87 -18.82 -4.08
CA GLY A 88 0.51 -19.06 -4.51
C GLY A 88 0.07 -17.86 -5.30
N ARG A 89 0.85 -17.51 -6.32
CA ARG A 89 0.22 -17.04 -7.55
C ARG A 89 -0.88 -18.06 -7.79
N SER A 90 -2.15 -17.64 -7.79
CA SER A 90 -3.12 -18.34 -8.60
C SER A 90 -2.50 -18.29 -10.01
N PHE A 91 -1.81 -19.38 -10.37
CA PHE A 91 -1.41 -19.59 -11.74
C PHE A 91 -2.72 -19.58 -12.48
N VAL A 92 -2.97 -18.50 -13.21
CA VAL A 92 -3.99 -18.48 -14.24
C VAL A 92 -3.52 -19.54 -15.23
N ASN A 93 -4.08 -20.74 -15.13
CA ASN A 93 -3.77 -21.79 -16.06
C ASN A 93 -4.35 -21.36 -17.39
N ARG A 94 -3.48 -21.00 -18.33
CA ARG A 94 -3.90 -20.75 -19.70
C ARG A 94 -3.97 -22.08 -20.40
N ARG A 95 -5.18 -22.43 -20.83
CA ARG A 95 -5.39 -23.59 -21.70
C ARG A 95 -4.80 -23.31 -23.09
N ALA A 96 -4.49 -24.39 -23.81
CA ALA A 96 -3.89 -24.30 -25.15
C ALA A 96 -4.79 -23.58 -26.17
N ASP A 97 -6.09 -23.45 -25.89
CA ASP A 97 -7.08 -22.71 -26.67
C ASP A 97 -7.16 -21.21 -26.30
N GLY A 98 -6.35 -20.74 -25.35
CA GLY A 98 -6.33 -19.36 -24.88
C GLY A 98 -7.30 -19.06 -23.73
N ALA A 99 -8.07 -20.04 -23.26
CA ALA A 99 -8.98 -19.85 -22.12
C ALA A 99 -8.21 -19.78 -20.78
N ILE A 100 -8.77 -19.02 -19.83
CA ILE A 100 -8.26 -18.89 -18.46
C ILE A 100 -9.01 -19.89 -17.55
N GLU A 101 -8.26 -20.75 -16.88
CA GLU A 101 -8.76 -21.66 -15.86
C GLU A 101 -8.36 -21.14 -14.47
N LEU A 102 -9.38 -20.81 -13.68
CA LEU A 102 -9.21 -20.37 -12.29
C LEU A 102 -9.36 -21.59 -11.38
N PRO A 103 -8.43 -21.84 -10.45
CA PRO A 103 -8.62 -22.87 -9.44
C PRO A 103 -9.78 -22.45 -8.54
N VAL A 104 -10.84 -23.26 -8.52
CA VAL A 104 -11.92 -23.12 -7.54
C VAL A 104 -11.41 -23.71 -6.23
N LEU A 105 -11.42 -22.90 -5.16
CA LEU A 105 -11.07 -23.30 -3.80
C LEU A 105 -12.14 -24.20 -3.18
#